data_AF-A0A5B7FG73-F1
#
_entry.id   AF-A0A5B7FG73-F1
#
_cell.length_a   1.000
_cell.length_b   1.000
_cell.length_c   1.000
_cell.angle_alpha   90.00
_cell.angle_beta   90.00
_cell.angle_gamma   90.00
#
_symmetry.space_group_name_H-M   'P 1'
#
loop_
_entity.id
_entity.type
_entity.pdbx_description
1 polymer ?
#
loop_
_entity_poly.entity_id
_entity_poly.type
_entity_poly.pdbx_seq_one_letter_code
_entity_poly.pdbx_strand_id
1 'polypeptide(L)'
;MEEIMEENFHDESELYTRKHLENKLKEHFGDSLVVTSLPGKPTIFTFRRAFSEIVHQSWYDERCPDPLSEKQRMVHTVAEIVAAEMRAMACECNVYPSPCSLELSDLQATVP
;
A
#
# COMPACT_ATOMS: atom_id res chain seq x y z
N MET A 1 -28.18 32.18 45.28
CA MET A 1 -27.80 30.92 44.60
C MET A 1 -26.94 31.37 43.44
N GLU A 2 -25.63 31.29 43.65
CA GLU A 2 -24.58 31.76 42.75
C GLU A 2 -24.45 30.76 41.60
N GLU A 3 -24.57 31.22 40.36
CA GLU A 3 -24.04 30.50 39.19
C GLU A 3 -23.07 31.44 38.49
N ILE A 4 -21.80 31.32 38.86
CA ILE A 4 -20.69 31.90 38.12
C ILE A 4 -20.50 31.00 36.90
N MET A 5 -21.00 31.42 35.74
CA MET A 5 -20.53 30.90 34.46
C MET A 5 -19.04 31.27 34.34
N GLU A 6 -18.16 30.33 34.68
CA GLU A 6 -16.77 30.37 34.26
C GLU A 6 -16.75 30.25 32.74
N GLU A 7 -16.84 31.40 32.07
CA GLU A 7 -16.35 31.56 30.71
C GLU A 7 -14.87 31.20 30.74
N ASN A 8 -14.54 29.99 30.25
CA ASN A 8 -13.19 29.59 29.92
C ASN A 8 -12.67 30.52 28.80
N PHE A 9 -12.17 31.69 29.19
CA PHE A 9 -11.30 32.51 28.36
C PHE A 9 -9.98 31.75 28.17
N HIS A 10 -9.97 30.82 27.22
CA HIS A 10 -8.71 30.34 26.68
C HIS A 10 -8.07 31.49 25.92
N ASP A 11 -6.89 31.89 26.36
CA ASP A 11 -6.05 32.88 25.69
C ASP A 11 -5.83 32.43 24.23
N GLU A 12 -6.47 33.12 23.28
CA GLU A 12 -6.42 32.74 21.86
C GLU A 12 -4.99 32.76 21.29
N SER A 13 -4.05 33.39 22.00
CA SER A 13 -2.63 33.37 21.64
C SER A 13 -2.00 31.97 21.76
N GLU A 14 -2.53 31.09 22.61
CA GLU A 14 -2.02 29.73 22.78
C GLU A 14 -2.45 28.79 21.63
N LEU A 15 -3.58 29.07 20.98
CA LEU A 15 -4.15 28.25 19.90
C LEU A 15 -3.26 28.19 18.65
N TYR A 16 -2.43 29.21 18.43
CA TYR A 16 -1.51 29.29 17.30
C TYR A 16 -0.04 29.12 17.69
N THR A 17 0.22 28.67 18.92
CA THR A 17 1.58 28.35 19.34
C THR A 17 2.10 27.17 18.53
N ARG A 18 3.39 27.21 18.14
CA ARG A 18 4.07 26.12 17.41
C ARG A 18 3.79 24.74 18.02
N LYS A 19 3.83 24.63 19.35
CA LYS A 19 3.54 23.39 20.08
C LYS A 19 2.11 22.89 19.86
N HIS A 20 1.14 23.80 19.82
CA HIS A 20 -0.26 23.45 19.56
C HIS A 20 -0.44 22.94 18.13
N LEU A 21 0.16 23.63 17.16
CA LEU A 21 0.20 23.22 15.76
C LEU A 21 0.88 21.86 15.56
N GLU A 22 2.04 21.65 16.19
CA GLU A 22 2.74 20.37 16.17
C GLU A 22 1.89 19.24 16.75
N ASN A 23 1.18 19.49 17.86
CA ASN A 23 0.31 18.49 18.47
C ASN A 23 -0.89 18.16 17.60
N LYS A 24 -1.58 19.16 17.03
CA LYS A 24 -2.69 18.91 16.08
C LYS A 24 -2.24 18.14 14.85
N LEU A 25 -1.08 18.49 14.30
CA LEU A 25 -0.54 17.80 13.12
C LEU A 25 -0.17 16.35 13.46
N LYS A 26 0.40 16.09 14.64
CA LYS A 26 0.67 14.72 15.12
C LYS A 26 -0.62 13.95 15.40
N GLU A 27 -1.64 14.58 15.94
CA GLU A 27 -2.94 13.95 16.20
C GLU A 27 -3.62 13.51 14.90
N HIS A 28 -3.62 14.38 13.88
CA HIS A 28 -4.27 14.10 12.61
C HIS A 28 -3.51 13.10 11.73
N PHE A 29 -2.17 13.20 11.68
CA PHE A 29 -1.35 12.43 10.74
C PHE A 29 -0.57 11.28 11.39
N GLY A 30 -0.57 11.19 12.73
CA GLY A 30 0.06 10.11 13.49
C GLY A 30 1.51 9.85 13.08
N ASP A 31 1.82 8.57 12.87
CA ASP A 31 3.16 8.07 12.48
C ASP A 31 3.59 8.47 11.06
N SER A 32 2.65 8.94 10.23
CA SER A 32 2.95 9.38 8.88
C SER A 32 3.72 10.70 8.87
N LEU A 33 3.63 11.51 9.94
CA LEU A 33 4.32 12.79 10.06
C LEU A 33 5.64 12.66 10.83
N VAL A 34 6.73 13.11 10.21
CA VAL A 34 8.05 13.24 10.82
C VAL A 34 8.33 14.71 11.09
N VAL A 35 8.59 15.02 12.36
CA VAL A 35 9.00 16.36 12.79
C VAL A 35 10.47 16.31 13.17
N THR A 36 11.30 17.10 12.49
CA THR A 36 12.74 17.19 12.79
C THR A 36 13.07 18.62 13.21
N SER A 37 13.61 18.78 14.42
CA SER A 37 14.05 20.07 14.97
C SER A 37 15.53 20.01 15.31
N LEU A 38 16.30 20.99 14.83
CA LEU A 38 17.72 21.14 15.14
C LEU A 38 17.97 22.56 15.65
N PRO A 39 18.77 22.75 16.73
CA PRO A 39 19.09 24.09 17.23
C PRO A 39 19.72 24.95 16.14
N GLY A 40 19.20 26.17 15.98
CA GLY A 40 19.65 27.13 14.95
C GLY A 40 19.12 26.87 13.53
N LYS A 41 18.25 25.86 13.32
CA LYS A 41 17.61 25.60 12.03
C LYS A 41 16.08 25.63 12.14
N PRO A 42 15.36 25.92 11.04
CA PRO A 42 13.91 25.78 11.02
C PRO A 42 13.51 24.33 11.29
N THR A 43 12.40 24.16 12.01
CA THR A 43 11.79 22.84 12.22
C THR A 43 11.14 22.38 10.92
N ILE A 44 11.48 21.17 10.48
CA ILE A 44 11.02 20.60 9.21
C ILE A 44 9.95 19.56 9.51
N PHE A 45 8.86 19.63 8.75
CA PHE A 45 7.75 18.67 8.76
C PHE A 45 7.78 17.90 7.44
N THR A 46 7.91 16.58 7.51
CA THR A 46 7.88 15.70 6.32
C THR A 46 6.97 14.52 6.56
N PHE A 47 6.47 13.92 5.49
CA PHE A 47 5.67 12.71 5.58
C PHE A 47 6.50 11.48 5.19
N ARG A 48 6.42 10.40 5.98
CA ARG A 48 7.19 9.16 5.73
C ARG A 48 6.83 8.50 4.40
N ARG A 49 5.55 8.55 4.03
CA ARG A 49 4.99 7.83 2.87
C ARG A 49 4.28 8.71 1.86
N ALA A 50 4.29 10.03 2.03
CA ALA A 50 3.54 10.90 1.12
C ALA A 50 3.91 10.68 -0.34
N PHE A 51 5.20 10.49 -0.66
CA PHE A 51 5.59 10.24 -2.04
C PHE A 51 5.07 8.88 -2.56
N SER A 52 5.23 7.80 -1.79
CA SER A 52 4.77 6.48 -2.22
C SER A 52 3.25 6.43 -2.34
N GLU A 53 2.52 7.00 -1.38
CA GLU A 53 1.05 7.01 -1.39
C GLU A 53 0.52 7.92 -2.48
N ILE A 54 1.09 9.12 -2.69
CA ILE A 54 0.69 10.01 -3.79
C ILE A 54 0.95 9.34 -5.14
N VAL A 55 2.11 8.70 -5.34
CA VAL A 55 2.44 8.02 -6.59
C VAL A 55 1.56 6.79 -6.80
N HIS A 56 1.31 6.00 -5.75
CA HIS A 56 0.42 4.84 -5.85
C HIS A 56 -0.99 5.32 -6.17
N GLN A 57 -1.52 6.25 -5.39
CA GLN A 57 -2.88 6.76 -5.51
C GLN A 57 -3.08 7.47 -6.85
N SER A 58 -2.15 8.32 -7.30
CA SER A 58 -2.21 8.91 -8.64
C SER A 58 -2.15 7.86 -9.74
N TRP A 59 -1.31 6.82 -9.58
CA TRP A 59 -1.21 5.73 -10.55
C TRP A 59 -2.50 4.91 -10.68
N TYR A 60 -3.22 4.71 -9.58
CA TYR A 60 -4.51 4.00 -9.57
C TYR A 60 -5.66 4.91 -10.00
N ASP A 61 -5.70 6.17 -9.55
CA ASP A 61 -6.73 7.14 -9.90
C ASP A 61 -6.69 7.51 -11.39
N GLU A 62 -5.50 7.54 -12.00
CA GLU A 62 -5.33 7.74 -13.45
C GLU A 62 -5.70 6.51 -14.29
N ARG A 63 -5.73 5.31 -13.69
CA ARG A 63 -5.99 4.05 -14.39
C ARG A 63 -7.27 3.37 -13.91
N CYS A 64 -8.35 3.83 -14.53
CA CYS A 64 -9.59 3.09 -14.83
C CYS A 64 -10.53 2.82 -13.64
N PRO A 65 -11.74 3.43 -13.62
CA PRO A 65 -12.76 3.18 -12.60
C PRO A 65 -13.58 1.89 -12.84
N ASP A 66 -13.37 1.19 -13.97
CA ASP A 66 -14.19 0.04 -14.34
C ASP A 66 -13.64 -1.27 -13.71
N PRO A 67 -14.39 -1.92 -12.81
CA PRO A 67 -13.93 -3.10 -12.09
C PRO A 67 -13.72 -4.33 -13.00
N LEU A 68 -14.37 -4.37 -14.16
CA LEU A 68 -14.23 -5.45 -15.14
C LEU A 68 -12.87 -5.37 -15.85
N SER A 69 -12.48 -4.16 -16.29
CA SER A 69 -11.17 -3.86 -16.84
C SER A 69 -10.03 -4.18 -15.86
N GLU A 70 -10.19 -3.79 -14.59
CA GLU A 70 -9.17 -4.06 -13.57
C GLU A 70 -8.99 -5.56 -13.31
N LYS A 71 -10.09 -6.31 -13.22
CA LYS A 71 -10.05 -7.77 -13.10
C LYS A 71 -9.29 -8.42 -14.26
N GLN A 72 -9.53 -7.98 -15.49
CA GLN A 72 -8.83 -8.50 -16.66
C GLN A 72 -7.33 -8.21 -16.61
N ARG A 73 -6.94 -7.00 -16.19
CA ARG A 73 -5.54 -6.61 -16.00
C ARG A 73 -4.83 -7.52 -14.99
N MET A 74 -5.46 -7.75 -13.83
CA MET A 74 -4.91 -8.63 -12.80
C MET A 74 -4.72 -10.07 -13.32
N VAL A 75 -5.74 -10.61 -14.01
CA VAL A 75 -5.66 -11.96 -14.59
C VAL A 75 -4.54 -12.05 -15.63
N HIS A 76 -4.38 -11.03 -16.46
CA HIS A 76 -3.29 -10.98 -17.44
C HIS A 76 -1.92 -11.00 -16.77
N THR A 77 -1.71 -10.16 -15.75
CA THR A 77 -0.44 -10.12 -15.01
C THR A 77 -0.14 -11.46 -14.33
N VAL A 78 -1.14 -12.11 -13.72
CA VAL A 78 -0.96 -13.44 -13.12
C VAL A 78 -0.58 -14.46 -14.19
N ALA A 79 -1.24 -14.45 -15.35
CA ALA A 79 -0.92 -15.35 -16.45
C ALA A 79 0.51 -15.16 -16.97
N GLU A 80 0.99 -13.92 -17.08
CA GLU A 80 2.36 -13.61 -17.49
C GLU A 80 3.40 -14.15 -16.50
N ILE A 81 3.15 -14.01 -15.20
CA ILE A 81 4.03 -14.52 -14.14
C ILE A 81 4.10 -16.04 -14.21
N VAL A 82 2.95 -16.73 -14.24
CA VAL A 82 2.92 -18.20 -14.33
C VAL A 82 3.63 -18.70 -15.58
N ALA A 83 3.41 -18.06 -16.73
CA ALA A 83 4.09 -18.42 -17.97
C ALA A 83 5.61 -18.19 -17.89
N ALA A 84 6.05 -17.13 -17.19
CA ALA A 84 7.47 -16.89 -16.96
C ALA A 84 8.08 -17.94 -16.03
N GLU A 85 7.38 -18.34 -14.97
CA GLU A 85 7.81 -19.40 -14.05
C GLU A 85 7.91 -20.75 -14.76
N MET A 86 6.92 -21.11 -15.58
CA MET A 86 6.97 -22.33 -16.38
C MET A 86 8.17 -22.34 -17.35
N ARG A 87 8.51 -21.20 -17.94
CA ARG A 87 9.71 -21.08 -18.81
C ARG A 87 11.02 -21.15 -18.02
N ALA A 88 11.03 -20.66 -16.78
CA ALA A 88 12.19 -20.69 -15.91
C ALA A 88 12.39 -22.06 -15.24
N MET A 89 11.36 -22.91 -15.23
CA MET A 89 11.46 -24.28 -14.75
C MET A 89 12.48 -25.05 -15.58
N ALA A 90 13.54 -25.52 -14.95
CA ALA A 90 14.55 -26.34 -15.60
C ALA A 90 13.92 -27.70 -15.95
N CYS A 91 13.50 -27.86 -17.20
CA CYS A 91 13.08 -29.16 -17.72
C CYS A 91 14.32 -30.02 -17.98
N GLU A 92 14.37 -31.21 -17.39
CA GLU A 92 15.42 -32.18 -17.64
C GLU A 92 15.22 -32.82 -19.02
N CYS A 93 15.68 -32.15 -20.08
CA CYS A 93 15.51 -32.60 -21.47
C CYS A 93 16.49 -33.71 -21.90
N ASN A 94 17.40 -34.14 -21.01
CA ASN A 94 18.44 -35.13 -21.32
C ASN A 94 18.02 -36.58 -21.05
N VAL A 95 16.87 -36.78 -20.39
CA VAL A 95 16.35 -38.11 -20.08
C VAL A 95 14.99 -38.25 -20.75
N TYR A 96 14.94 -39.08 -21.79
CA TYR A 96 13.66 -39.48 -22.38
C TYR A 96 12.92 -40.33 -21.35
N PRO A 97 11.64 -40.02 -21.04
CA PRO A 97 10.89 -40.80 -20.05
C PRO A 97 10.83 -42.27 -20.49
N SER A 98 11.15 -43.17 -19.57
CA SER A 98 11.04 -44.59 -19.82
C SER A 98 9.57 -44.94 -20.11
N PRO A 99 9.27 -45.85 -21.05
CA PRO A 99 7.90 -46.30 -21.30
C PRO A 99 7.14 -46.78 -20.06
N CYS A 100 7.85 -47.17 -19.00
CA CYS A 100 7.27 -47.57 -17.71
C CYS A 100 6.96 -46.39 -16.76
N SER A 101 7.50 -45.19 -16.97
CA SER A 101 7.21 -44.03 -16.12
C SER A 101 5.96 -43.25 -16.57
N LEU A 102 5.42 -43.59 -17.74
CA LEU A 102 4.16 -43.07 -18.24
C LEU A 102 3.01 -43.93 -17.68
N GLU A 103 2.81 -43.90 -16.36
CA GLU A 103 1.61 -44.50 -15.80
C GLU A 103 0.41 -43.64 -16.21
N LEU A 104 -0.39 -44.17 -17.14
CA LEU A 104 -1.66 -43.61 -17.63
C LEU A 104 -2.76 -43.58 -16.55
N SER A 105 -2.43 -43.88 -15.29
CA SER A 105 -3.35 -43.88 -14.15
C SER A 105 -3.88 -42.49 -13.80
N ASP A 106 -3.18 -41.43 -14.18
CA ASP A 106 -3.57 -40.05 -13.85
C ASP A 106 -4.56 -39.45 -14.87
N LEU A 107 -4.87 -40.17 -15.95
CA LEU A 107 -5.92 -39.80 -16.91
C LEU A 107 -7.21 -40.58 -16.64
N GLN A 108 -7.66 -40.63 -15.39
CA GLN A 108 -9.04 -41.04 -15.10
C GLN A 108 -10.02 -39.88 -15.39
N ALA A 109 -10.51 -39.91 -16.63
CA ALA A 109 -11.89 -39.63 -17.03
C ALA A 109 -12.62 -38.45 -16.33
N THR A 110 -12.57 -37.28 -16.98
CA THR A 110 -13.75 -36.41 -17.05
C THR A 110 -13.78 -35.77 -18.44
N VAL A 111 -14.47 -36.44 -19.37
CA VAL A 111 -15.02 -35.81 -20.56
C VAL A 111 -16.52 -36.08 -20.53
N PRO A 112 -17.39 -35.08 -20.26
CA PRO A 112 -18.81 -35.19 -20.53
C PRO A 112 -19.11 -35.19 -22.03
#